data_AF-A0AAJ7N6L1-F1
#
_entry.id   AF-A0AAJ7N6L1-F1
#
_cell.length_a   1.000
_cell.length_b   1.000
_cell.length_c   1.000
_cell.angle_alpha   90.00
_cell.angle_beta   90.00
_cell.angle_gamma   90.00
#
_symmetry.space_group_name_H-M   'P 1'
#
loop_
_entity.id
_entity.type
_entity.pdbx_description
1 polymer ?
#
loop_
_entity_poly.entity_id
_entity_poly.type
_entity_poly.pdbx_seq_one_letter_code
_entity_poly.pdbx_strand_id
1 'polypeptide(L)'
;MTSGQMWNHIRGPPFLHRSPSGNVAYIHASSQGQFILETYIVMILNGAVVLGMILMTEAASRKGDVKKRRIFAAIGAGLVVIFFSLLLSIFRNKAQAYPYSMLFK
;
A
#
# COMPACT_ATOMS: atom_id res chain seq x y z
N MET A 1 6.03 10.70 -5.53
CA MET A 1 7.39 10.66 -4.94
C MET A 1 7.42 10.11 -3.50
N THR A 2 6.29 9.72 -2.92
CA THR A 2 6.17 9.34 -1.49
C THR A 2 6.63 7.93 -1.14
N SER A 3 6.88 7.05 -2.12
CA SER A 3 7.21 5.63 -1.87
C SER A 3 8.68 5.33 -1.60
N GLY A 4 9.58 6.31 -1.68
CA GLY A 4 11.03 6.12 -1.45
C GLY A 4 11.89 6.08 -2.72
N GLN A 5 11.37 6.53 -3.87
CA GLN A 5 12.10 6.53 -5.15
C GLN A 5 13.42 7.30 -5.12
N MET A 6 13.51 8.42 -4.37
CA MET A 6 14.77 9.15 -4.19
C MET A 6 15.80 8.37 -3.38
N TRP A 7 15.35 7.58 -2.38
CA TRP A 7 16.26 6.73 -1.62
C TRP A 7 16.86 5.63 -2.51
N ASN A 8 16.06 5.04 -3.41
CA ASN A 8 16.57 4.09 -4.41
C ASN A 8 17.59 4.75 -5.35
N HIS A 9 17.33 5.99 -5.78
CA HIS A 9 18.23 6.71 -6.67
C HIS A 9 19.57 7.03 -6.01
N ILE A 10 19.57 7.39 -4.72
CA ILE A 10 20.79 7.74 -3.98
C ILE A 10 21.60 6.50 -3.57
N ARG A 11 20.93 5.43 -3.10
CA ARG A 11 21.61 4.27 -2.50
C ARG A 11 21.78 3.07 -3.43
N GLY A 12 21.08 3.02 -4.56
CA GLY A 12 21.18 1.93 -5.53
C GLY A 12 20.98 0.52 -4.92
N PRO A 13 19.92 0.28 -4.12
CA PRO A 13 19.65 -1.02 -3.52
C PRO A 13 19.40 -2.10 -4.59
N PRO A 14 19.62 -3.39 -4.28
CA PRO A 14 19.26 -4.47 -5.19
C PRO A 14 17.75 -4.55 -5.43
N PHE A 15 17.35 -5.06 -6.60
CA PHE A 15 15.94 -5.16 -7.00
C PHE A 15 15.18 -6.20 -6.16
N LEU A 16 15.78 -7.37 -5.93
CA LEU A 16 15.37 -8.38 -4.96
C LEU A 16 16.63 -8.97 -4.31
N HIS A 17 16.49 -9.50 -3.10
CA HIS A 17 17.52 -10.32 -2.47
C HIS A 17 17.03 -11.76 -2.37
N ARG A 18 17.78 -12.69 -2.95
CA ARG A 18 17.57 -14.13 -2.77
C ARG A 18 18.40 -14.61 -1.59
N SER A 19 17.74 -15.14 -0.55
CA SER A 19 18.44 -15.78 0.55
C SER A 19 19.26 -16.98 0.04
N PRO A 20 20.43 -17.28 0.62
CA PRO A 20 21.20 -18.50 0.31
C PRO A 20 20.38 -19.79 0.48
N SER A 21 19.29 -19.76 1.25
CA SER A 21 18.35 -20.87 1.46
C SER A 21 17.26 -21.01 0.38
N GLY A 22 17.32 -20.25 -0.72
CA GLY A 22 16.36 -20.33 -1.83
C GLY A 22 15.09 -19.50 -1.65
N ASN A 23 14.88 -18.90 -0.48
CA ASN A 23 13.73 -18.01 -0.24
C ASN A 23 13.98 -16.62 -0.83
N VAL A 24 13.06 -16.16 -1.69
CA VAL A 24 13.10 -14.82 -2.27
C VAL A 24 12.50 -13.83 -1.28
N ALA A 25 13.33 -12.95 -0.71
CA ALA A 25 12.86 -11.90 0.18
C ALA A 25 12.41 -10.70 -0.66
N TYR A 26 11.10 -10.51 -0.78
CA TYR A 26 10.49 -9.37 -1.48
C TYR A 26 10.47 -8.09 -0.63
N ILE A 27 10.64 -8.22 0.69
CA ILE A 27 10.65 -7.13 1.67
C ILE A 27 11.91 -7.25 2.52
N HIS A 28 12.63 -6.14 2.67
CA HIS A 28 13.84 -6.02 3.46
C HIS A 28 13.47 -6.05 4.94
N ALA A 29 14.10 -6.95 5.70
CA ALA A 29 13.78 -7.18 7.11
C ALA A 29 14.14 -5.98 8.03
N SER A 30 15.09 -5.14 7.62
CA SER A 30 15.44 -3.92 8.35
C SER A 30 14.54 -2.75 7.95
N SER A 31 14.14 -1.95 8.93
CA SER A 31 13.40 -0.70 8.78
C SER A 31 14.22 0.42 8.10
N GLN A 32 15.55 0.34 8.10
CA GLN A 32 16.43 1.33 7.44
C GLN A 32 16.74 0.99 5.97
N GLY A 33 16.46 -0.25 5.54
CA GLY A 33 16.70 -0.72 4.19
C GLY A 33 15.39 -0.91 3.41
N GLN A 34 15.48 -0.84 2.09
CA GLN A 34 14.35 -1.02 1.19
C GLN A 34 14.84 -1.65 -0.12
N PHE A 35 14.04 -2.51 -0.72
CA PHE A 35 14.26 -2.95 -2.09
C PHE A 35 13.54 -2.04 -3.10
N ILE A 36 14.05 -2.01 -4.33
CA ILE A 36 13.37 -1.28 -5.42
C ILE A 36 11.95 -1.83 -5.60
N LEU A 37 11.76 -3.15 -5.53
CA LEU A 37 10.45 -3.77 -5.68
C LEU A 37 9.46 -3.36 -4.59
N GLU A 38 9.89 -3.26 -3.33
CA GLU A 38 9.03 -2.75 -2.24
C GLU A 38 8.49 -1.35 -2.53
N THR A 39 9.33 -0.52 -3.14
CA THR A 39 8.98 0.86 -3.51
C THR A 39 7.85 0.89 -4.53
N TYR A 40 7.83 -0.05 -5.47
CA TYR A 40 6.75 -0.20 -6.45
C TYR A 40 5.48 -0.76 -5.80
N ILE A 41 5.60 -1.74 -4.90
CA ILE A 41 4.45 -2.27 -4.15
C ILE A 41 3.80 -1.14 -3.34
N VAL A 42 4.57 -0.40 -2.55
CA VAL A 42 4.08 0.74 -1.76
C VAL A 42 3.48 1.83 -2.65
N MET A 43 4.04 2.09 -3.83
CA MET A 43 3.48 3.04 -4.78
C MET A 43 2.09 2.62 -5.27
N ILE A 44 1.93 1.35 -5.67
CA ILE A 44 0.65 0.82 -6.16
C ILE A 44 -0.41 0.84 -5.03
N LEU A 45 -0.03 0.42 -3.82
CA LEU A 45 -0.93 0.42 -2.66
C LEU A 45 -1.42 1.82 -2.31
N ASN A 46 -0.52 2.81 -2.28
CA ASN A 46 -0.91 4.20 -2.05
C ASN A 46 -1.79 4.74 -3.19
N GLY A 47 -1.48 4.41 -4.44
CA GLY A 47 -2.31 4.77 -5.59
C GLY A 47 -3.73 4.19 -5.50
N ALA A 48 -3.86 2.94 -5.07
CA ALA A 48 -5.15 2.29 -4.84
C ALA A 48 -5.96 2.98 -3.74
N VAL A 49 -5.34 3.32 -2.60
CA VAL A 49 -6.00 4.08 -1.53
C VAL A 49 -6.51 5.43 -2.02
N VAL A 50 -5.69 6.17 -2.78
CA VAL A 50 -6.09 7.45 -3.37
C VAL A 50 -7.25 7.28 -4.35
N LEU A 51 -7.22 6.25 -5.21
CA LEU A 51 -8.34 5.92 -6.09
C LEU A 51 -9.63 5.64 -5.29
N GLY A 52 -9.54 4.88 -4.21
CA GLY A 52 -10.69 4.65 -3.31
C GLY A 52 -11.27 5.95 -2.75
N MET A 53 -10.41 6.88 -2.33
CA MET A 53 -10.83 8.21 -1.85
C MET A 53 -11.46 9.06 -2.96
N ILE A 54 -10.91 9.05 -4.16
CA ILE A 54 -11.48 9.77 -5.32
C ILE A 54 -12.86 9.21 -5.66
N LEU A 55 -13.01 7.88 -5.72
CA LEU A 55 -14.30 7.24 -5.99
C LEU A 55 -15.37 7.61 -4.97
N MET A 56 -15.02 7.69 -3.68
CA MET A 56 -15.95 8.15 -2.64
C MET A 56 -16.32 9.62 -2.81
N THR A 57 -15.36 10.48 -3.16
CA THR A 57 -15.59 11.92 -3.37
C THR A 57 -16.48 12.16 -4.59
N GLU A 58 -16.22 11.47 -5.69
CA GLU A 58 -17.07 11.53 -6.89
C GLU A 58 -18.47 10.96 -6.64
N ALA A 59 -18.58 9.88 -5.87
CA ALA A 59 -19.87 9.34 -5.45
C ALA A 59 -20.65 10.38 -4.63
N ALA A 60 -19.99 11.14 -3.75
CA ALA A 60 -20.63 12.18 -2.95
C ALA A 60 -21.10 13.37 -3.81
N SER A 61 -20.31 13.77 -4.81
CA SER A 61 -20.60 14.91 -5.69
C SER A 61 -21.66 14.59 -6.77
N ARG A 62 -21.84 13.31 -7.14
CA ARG A 62 -22.84 12.89 -8.14
C ARG A 62 -24.27 13.20 -7.70
N LYS A 63 -24.91 14.15 -8.41
CA LYS A 63 -26.35 14.48 -8.34
C LYS A 63 -27.18 13.60 -9.29
N GLY A 64 -27.11 12.28 -9.13
CA GLY A 64 -27.84 11.31 -9.98
C GLY A 64 -28.44 10.15 -9.17
N ASP A 65 -28.68 9.01 -9.82
CA ASP A 65 -29.27 7.80 -9.22
C ASP A 65 -28.68 7.43 -7.85
N VAL A 66 -29.52 7.43 -6.81
CA VAL A 66 -29.13 7.12 -5.42
C VAL A 66 -28.50 5.72 -5.31
N LYS A 67 -29.00 4.75 -6.09
CA LYS A 67 -28.46 3.38 -6.10
C LYS A 67 -27.03 3.34 -6.62
N LYS A 68 -26.73 4.01 -7.74
CA LYS A 68 -25.38 4.06 -8.30
C LYS A 68 -24.43 4.76 -7.33
N ARG A 69 -24.84 5.89 -6.75
CA ARG A 69 -24.06 6.61 -5.73
C ARG A 69 -23.68 5.73 -4.55
N ARG A 70 -24.61 4.94 -4.00
CA ARG A 70 -24.32 4.03 -2.89
C ARG A 70 -23.32 2.95 -3.29
N ILE A 71 -23.42 2.39 -4.50
CA ILE A 71 -22.49 1.38 -4.99
C ILE A 71 -21.07 1.96 -5.12
N PHE A 72 -20.92 3.13 -5.74
CA PHE A 72 -19.60 3.77 -5.87
C PHE A 72 -18.99 4.13 -4.51
N ALA A 73 -19.79 4.64 -3.57
CA ALA A 73 -19.32 4.92 -2.22
C ALA A 73 -18.91 3.64 -1.46
N ALA A 74 -19.68 2.56 -1.58
CA ALA A 74 -19.37 1.29 -0.94
C ALA A 74 -18.11 0.64 -1.52
N ILE A 75 -17.94 0.67 -2.84
CA ILE A 75 -16.73 0.20 -3.53
C ILE A 75 -15.53 1.03 -3.07
N GLY A 76 -15.63 2.36 -3.10
CA GLY A 76 -14.54 3.25 -2.67
C GLY A 76 -14.14 3.02 -1.22
N ALA A 77 -15.11 2.87 -0.31
CA ALA A 77 -14.86 2.56 1.10
C ALA A 77 -14.18 1.21 1.28
N GLY A 78 -14.67 0.15 0.60
CA GLY A 78 -14.05 -1.16 0.62
C GLY A 78 -12.61 -1.15 0.11
N LEU A 79 -12.36 -0.39 -0.96
CA LEU A 79 -11.03 -0.25 -1.56
C LEU A 79 -10.07 0.43 -0.58
N VAL A 80 -10.47 1.55 0.04
CA VAL A 80 -9.64 2.22 1.06
C VAL A 80 -9.34 1.26 2.22
N VAL A 81 -10.35 0.59 2.76
CA VAL A 81 -10.20 -0.28 3.94
C VAL A 81 -9.27 -1.46 3.64
N ILE A 82 -9.40 -2.12 2.49
CA ILE A 82 -8.58 -3.27 2.11
C ILE A 82 -7.13 -2.83 1.85
N PHE A 83 -6.92 -1.85 0.98
CA PHE A 83 -5.57 -1.46 0.57
C PHE A 83 -4.80 -0.75 1.69
N PHE A 84 -5.48 0.03 2.53
CA PHE A 84 -4.88 0.61 3.72
C PHE A 84 -4.49 -0.46 4.75
N SER A 85 -5.32 -1.49 4.93
CA SER A 85 -4.99 -2.62 5.80
C SER A 85 -3.79 -3.42 5.31
N LEU A 86 -3.67 -3.63 3.99
CA LEU A 86 -2.49 -4.27 3.40
C LEU A 86 -1.21 -3.43 3.59
N LEU A 87 -1.31 -2.11 3.43
CA LEU A 87 -0.19 -1.20 3.69
C LEU A 87 0.24 -1.30 5.15
N LEU A 88 -0.70 -1.31 6.09
CA LEU A 88 -0.42 -1.42 7.52
C LEU A 88 0.20 -2.77 7.90
N SER A 89 -0.22 -3.88 7.27
CA SER A 89 0.37 -5.22 7.46
C SER A 89 1.84 -5.25 6.98
N ILE A 90 2.13 -4.69 5.79
CA ILE A 90 3.52 -4.58 5.28
C ILE A 90 4.37 -3.70 6.21
N PHE A 91 3.82 -2.58 6.68
CA PHE A 91 4.50 -1.70 7.62
C PHE A 91 4.84 -2.43 8.93
N ARG A 92 3.87 -3.19 9.48
CA ARG A 92 4.08 -3.97 10.70
C ARG A 92 5.16 -5.04 10.55
N ASN A 93 5.23 -5.68 9.39
CA ASN A 93 6.27 -6.66 9.11
C ASN A 93 7.68 -6.03 9.16
N LYS A 94 7.83 -4.76 8.72
CA LYS A 94 9.08 -4.00 8.85
C LYS A 94 9.32 -3.45 10.25
N ALA A 95 8.26 -3.01 10.93
CA ALA A 95 8.31 -2.43 12.27
C ALA A 95 7.70 -3.40 13.27
N GLN A 96 8.47 -4.43 13.67
CA GLN A 96 7.99 -5.51 14.55
C GLN A 96 7.46 -5.02 15.91
N ALA A 97 7.87 -3.82 16.36
CA ALA A 97 7.37 -3.18 17.57
C ALA A 97 5.99 -2.51 17.41
N TYR A 98 5.40 -2.48 16.21
CA TYR A 98 4.12 -1.83 15.96
C TYR A 98 2.94 -2.75 16.37
N PRO A 99 2.14 -2.38 17.39
CA PRO A 99 1.18 -3.30 17.99
C PRO A 99 -0.18 -3.34 17.28
N TYR A 100 -0.46 -2.38 16.38
CA TYR A 100 -1.79 -2.23 15.79
C TYR A 100 -1.91 -2.96 14.44
N SER A 101 -3.08 -3.58 14.23
CA SER A 101 -3.50 -4.17 12.96
C SER A 101 -4.96 -3.83 12.70
N MET A 102 -5.31 -3.51 11.46
CA MET A 102 -6.70 -3.17 11.10
C MET A 102 -7.49 -4.43 10.73
N LEU A 103 -7.31 -4.97 9.51
CA LEU A 103 -7.97 -6.22 9.05
C LEU A 103 -7.01 -7.40 8.93
N PHE A 104 -5.79 -7.17 8.46
CA PHE A 104 -4.80 -8.21 8.23
C PHE A 104 -3.64 -8.06 9.22
N LYS A 105 -3.14 -9.21 9.68
CA LYS A 105 -1.96 -9.29 10.56
C LYS A 105 -0.66 -9.21 9.75
#